data_AF-A0A225DVZ1-F1
#
_entry.id   AF-A0A225DVZ1-F1
#
_cell.length_a   1.000
_cell.length_b   1.000
_cell.length_c   1.000
_cell.angle_alpha   90.00
_cell.angle_beta   90.00
_cell.angle_gamma   90.00
#
_symmetry.space_group_name_H-M   'P 1'
#
loop_
_entity.id
_entity.type
_entity.pdbx_description
1 polymer ?
#
loop_
_entity_poly.entity_id
_entity_poly.type
_entity_poly.pdbx_seq_one_letter_code
_entity_poly.pdbx_strand_id
1 'polypeptide(L)'
;MSAISIWVAWLLKKDRITVNPLDRVDVPTGGKKTKERRALSVHQIQKLLDAARARPLVAFHERFGTEVAPTVRQRERAQKKRDAATADLVAVGRERALVYKTAVYTGLRLGEIASLRPCHLELDRKPFPRLQILGKLTKNGQQARLLLVPAFAEELTDWIRDTKKKPDDLLFHVPQASVRIMQKDLKLVGHLGRAWPFGLRSGRRVVAPEPPSL
;
A
#
# COMPACT_ATOMS: atom_id res chain seq x y z
N MET A 1 11.09 25.85 0.89
CA MET A 1 12.45 25.99 1.46
C MET A 1 13.22 24.70 1.20
N SER A 2 14.41 24.81 0.63
CA SER A 2 15.27 23.66 0.32
C SER A 2 16.10 23.29 1.56
N ALA A 3 16.64 22.07 1.62
CA ALA A 3 17.50 21.66 2.73
C ALA A 3 18.74 22.55 2.87
N ILE A 4 19.28 23.02 1.74
CA ILE A 4 20.45 23.90 1.69
C ILE A 4 20.11 25.29 2.24
N SER A 5 18.95 25.86 1.90
CA SER A 5 18.55 27.16 2.44
C SER A 5 18.38 27.12 3.96
N ILE A 6 17.85 26.02 4.50
CA ILE A 6 17.70 25.81 5.95
C ILE A 6 19.07 25.64 6.64
N TRP A 7 19.98 24.86 6.04
CA TRP A 7 21.32 24.65 6.57
C TRP A 7 22.14 25.94 6.60
N VAL A 8 22.12 26.73 5.53
CA VAL A 8 22.83 28.00 5.44
C VAL A 8 22.26 29.03 6.43
N ALA A 9 20.94 29.09 6.59
CA ALA A 9 20.31 29.91 7.61
C ALA A 9 20.74 29.49 9.04
N TRP A 10 20.89 28.18 9.29
CA TRP A 10 21.42 27.69 10.56
C TRP A 10 22.89 28.05 10.77
N LEU A 11 23.73 28.01 9.73
CA LEU A 11 25.13 28.42 9.80
C LEU A 11 25.29 29.90 10.15
N LEU A 12 24.48 30.77 9.53
CA LEU A 12 24.42 32.18 9.87
C LEU A 12 23.98 32.38 11.32
N LYS A 13 22.92 31.69 11.76
CA LYS A 13 22.43 31.76 13.14
C LYS A 13 23.45 31.28 14.18
N LYS A 14 24.43 30.47 13.77
CA LYS A 14 25.51 29.95 14.63
C LYS A 14 26.83 30.68 14.42
N ASP A 15 26.84 31.81 13.70
CA ASP A 15 28.02 32.61 13.37
C ASP A 15 29.16 31.79 12.75
N ARG A 16 28.82 30.71 12.04
CA ARG A 16 29.80 29.87 11.34
C ARG A 16 30.17 30.40 9.96
N ILE A 17 29.32 31.26 9.43
CA ILE A 17 29.53 32.02 8.19
C ILE A 17 29.00 33.44 8.42
N THR A 18 29.60 34.40 7.75
CA THR A 18 29.27 35.84 7.92
C THR A 18 28.21 36.33 6.95
N VAL A 19 28.08 35.68 5.79
CA VAL A 19 27.18 36.09 4.69
C VAL A 19 26.44 34.87 4.17
N ASN A 20 25.18 35.01 3.76
CA ASN A 20 24.42 33.95 3.10
C ASN A 20 24.90 33.79 1.64
N PRO A 21 25.59 32.70 1.28
CA PRO A 21 25.99 32.46 -0.12
C PRO A 21 24.80 32.26 -1.08
N LEU A 22 23.59 32.04 -0.56
CA LEU A 22 22.39 31.82 -1.36
C LEU A 22 21.49 33.07 -1.50
N ASP A 23 21.89 34.23 -0.98
CA ASP A 23 21.06 35.45 -1.03
C ASP A 23 20.72 35.89 -2.46
N ARG A 24 21.56 35.53 -3.43
CA ARG A 24 21.35 35.85 -4.86
C ARG A 24 20.73 34.71 -5.66
N VAL A 25 20.37 33.61 -5.01
CA VAL A 25 19.79 32.44 -5.68
C VAL A 25 18.27 32.48 -5.51
N ASP A 26 17.57 32.72 -6.61
CA ASP A 26 16.11 32.64 -6.61
C ASP A 26 15.65 31.21 -6.33
N VAL A 27 14.85 31.05 -5.28
CA VAL A 27 14.20 29.77 -4.99
C VAL A 27 12.94 29.69 -5.86
N PRO A 28 12.88 28.76 -6.84
CA PRO A 28 11.71 28.64 -7.69
C PRO A 28 10.48 28.33 -6.84
N THR A 29 9.54 29.28 -6.82
CA THR A 29 8.30 29.18 -6.06
C THR A 29 7.27 28.48 -6.93
N GLY A 30 7.24 27.15 -6.85
CA GLY A 30 6.33 26.32 -7.63
C GLY A 30 7.09 25.24 -8.40
N GLY A 31 7.07 24.02 -7.89
CA GLY A 31 7.54 22.86 -8.63
C GLY A 31 6.56 22.47 -9.73
N LYS A 32 7.07 22.05 -10.90
CA LYS A 32 6.24 21.40 -11.92
C LYS A 32 5.54 20.21 -11.29
N LYS A 33 4.19 20.25 -11.21
CA LYS A 33 3.41 19.11 -10.72
C LYS A 33 3.61 17.94 -11.67
N THR A 34 4.50 17.01 -11.32
CA THR A 34 4.81 15.83 -12.17
C THR A 34 3.65 14.84 -12.24
N LYS A 35 2.72 14.88 -11.27
CA LYS A 35 1.63 13.93 -11.16
C LYS A 35 0.35 14.60 -10.70
N GLU A 36 -0.71 14.44 -11.49
CA GLU A 36 -2.06 14.80 -11.07
C GLU A 36 -2.59 13.78 -10.06
N ARG A 37 -3.13 14.28 -8.95
CA ARG A 37 -3.77 13.45 -7.93
C ARG A 37 -5.21 13.19 -8.36
N ARG A 38 -5.49 11.99 -8.87
CA ARG A 38 -6.85 11.56 -9.21
C ARG A 38 -7.41 10.66 -8.11
N ALA A 39 -8.62 10.96 -7.65
CA ALA A 39 -9.38 10.08 -6.78
C ALA A 39 -9.87 8.84 -7.56
N LEU A 40 -9.82 7.67 -6.92
CA LEU A 40 -10.39 6.45 -7.49
C LEU A 40 -11.92 6.47 -7.33
N SER A 41 -12.64 6.01 -8.34
CA SER A 41 -14.08 5.78 -8.22
C SER A 41 -14.38 4.54 -7.36
N VAL A 42 -15.61 4.42 -6.86
CA VAL A 42 -16.04 3.28 -6.02
C VAL A 42 -15.79 1.94 -6.71
N HIS A 43 -16.13 1.83 -7.99
CA HIS A 43 -15.88 0.63 -8.78
C HIS A 43 -14.38 0.32 -8.96
N GLN A 44 -13.54 1.35 -9.10
CA GLN A 44 -12.09 1.17 -9.17
C GLN A 44 -11.52 0.72 -7.83
N ILE A 45 -12.05 1.22 -6.71
CA ILE A 45 -11.69 0.76 -5.37
C ILE A 45 -12.06 -0.71 -5.21
N GLN A 46 -13.28 -1.10 -5.61
CA GLN A 46 -13.72 -2.49 -5.54
C GLN A 46 -12.76 -3.42 -6.31
N LYS A 47 -12.46 -3.08 -7.57
CA LYS A 47 -11.51 -3.85 -8.37
C LYS A 47 -10.10 -3.88 -7.78
N LEU A 48 -9.64 -2.80 -7.15
CA LEU A 48 -8.37 -2.77 -6.43
C LEU A 48 -8.37 -3.75 -5.24
N LEU A 49 -9.45 -3.81 -4.47
CA LEU A 49 -9.58 -4.74 -3.35
C LEU A 49 -9.58 -6.20 -3.83
N ASP A 50 -10.25 -6.48 -4.94
CA ASP A 50 -10.28 -7.83 -5.51
C ASP A 50 -8.91 -8.24 -6.08
N ALA A 51 -8.21 -7.31 -6.75
CA ALA A 51 -6.84 -7.54 -7.19
C ALA A 51 -5.87 -7.73 -6.00
N ALA A 52 -6.05 -7.00 -4.91
CA ALA A 52 -5.23 -7.15 -3.70
C ALA A 52 -5.33 -8.57 -3.13
N ARG A 53 -6.53 -9.16 -3.15
CA ARG A 53 -6.79 -10.54 -2.71
C ARG A 53 -6.19 -11.58 -3.64
N ALA A 54 -6.43 -11.46 -4.94
CA ALA A 54 -6.07 -12.49 -5.92
C ALA A 54 -4.59 -12.48 -6.31
N ARG A 55 -3.97 -11.30 -6.41
CA ARG A 55 -2.66 -11.17 -7.04
C ARG A 55 -1.51 -11.91 -6.35
N PRO A 56 -1.41 -12.02 -5.01
CA PRO A 56 -0.35 -12.82 -4.40
C PRO A 56 -0.31 -14.26 -4.93
N LEU A 57 -1.48 -14.87 -5.11
CA LEU A 57 -1.62 -16.22 -5.64
C LEU A 57 -1.32 -16.26 -7.14
N VAL A 58 -1.86 -15.31 -7.93
CA VAL A 58 -1.58 -15.21 -9.37
C VAL A 58 -0.08 -15.05 -9.63
N ALA A 59 0.58 -14.15 -8.91
CA ALA A 59 2.03 -13.92 -9.04
C ALA A 59 2.86 -15.13 -8.62
N PHE A 60 2.36 -15.95 -7.68
CA PHE A 60 3.02 -17.19 -7.32
C PHE A 60 2.93 -18.22 -8.45
N HIS A 61 1.74 -18.39 -9.05
CA HIS A 61 1.56 -19.29 -10.20
C HIS A 61 2.35 -18.82 -11.43
N GLU A 62 2.40 -17.51 -11.71
CA GLU A 62 3.21 -16.95 -12.79
C GLU A 62 4.71 -17.22 -12.61
N ARG A 63 5.20 -17.19 -11.37
CA ARG A 63 6.64 -17.34 -11.09
C ARG A 63 7.09 -18.79 -11.01
N PHE A 64 6.28 -19.66 -10.41
CA PHE A 64 6.66 -21.04 -10.10
C PHE A 64 5.95 -22.09 -10.97
N GLY A 65 5.08 -21.66 -11.88
CA GLY A 65 4.29 -22.54 -12.73
C GLY A 65 3.28 -23.40 -11.95
N THR A 66 2.54 -24.22 -12.69
CA THR A 66 1.58 -25.20 -12.15
C THR A 66 2.17 -26.61 -12.08
N GLU A 67 3.29 -26.87 -12.76
CA GLU A 67 3.87 -28.21 -12.88
C GLU A 67 4.36 -28.73 -11.53
N VAL A 68 4.06 -30.01 -11.26
CA VAL A 68 4.46 -30.73 -10.05
C VAL A 68 5.45 -31.82 -10.45
N ALA A 69 6.36 -32.18 -9.55
CA ALA A 69 7.45 -33.15 -9.68
C ALA A 69 7.12 -34.47 -10.44
N PRO A 70 8.13 -35.18 -10.98
CA PRO A 70 7.91 -36.35 -11.83
C PRO A 70 7.36 -37.59 -11.08
N THR A 71 7.71 -37.82 -9.80
CA THR A 71 7.34 -39.06 -9.08
C THR A 71 6.13 -38.88 -8.16
N VAL A 72 5.28 -39.90 -7.99
CA VAL A 72 4.06 -39.88 -7.14
C VAL A 72 4.33 -39.39 -5.71
N ARG A 73 5.30 -39.98 -4.99
CA ARG A 73 5.67 -39.54 -3.62
C ARG A 73 6.18 -38.09 -3.55
N GLN A 74 6.88 -37.64 -4.60
CA GLN A 74 7.37 -36.26 -4.68
C GLN A 74 6.22 -35.29 -4.99
N ARG A 75 5.22 -35.72 -5.79
CA ARG A 75 4.01 -34.95 -6.09
C ARG A 75 3.18 -34.69 -4.84
N GLU A 76 2.91 -35.71 -4.03
CA GLU A 76 2.13 -35.54 -2.80
C GLU A 76 2.79 -34.55 -1.82
N ARG A 77 4.11 -34.68 -1.62
CA ARG A 77 4.86 -33.75 -0.77
C ARG A 77 4.88 -32.32 -1.33
N ALA A 78 5.08 -32.19 -2.64
CA ALA A 78 5.08 -30.89 -3.32
C ALA A 78 3.69 -30.24 -3.30
N GLN A 79 2.63 -31.03 -3.47
CA GLN A 79 1.25 -30.56 -3.41
C GLN A 79 0.90 -30.06 -2.02
N LYS A 80 1.18 -30.84 -0.97
CA LYS A 80 0.97 -30.41 0.42
C LYS A 80 1.69 -29.10 0.75
N LYS A 81 2.94 -28.95 0.28
CA LYS A 81 3.70 -27.70 0.44
C LYS A 81 3.07 -26.54 -0.33
N ARG A 82 2.56 -26.79 -1.53
CA ARG A 82 1.85 -25.79 -2.34
C ARG A 82 0.52 -25.39 -1.72
N ASP A 83 -0.22 -26.32 -1.14
CA ASP A 83 -1.50 -26.04 -0.48
C ASP A 83 -1.29 -25.13 0.74
N ALA A 84 -0.27 -25.44 1.55
CA ALA A 84 0.14 -24.57 2.65
C ALA A 84 0.57 -23.17 2.16
N ALA A 85 1.42 -23.11 1.13
CA ALA A 85 1.84 -21.83 0.55
C ALA A 85 0.66 -21.04 -0.05
N THR A 86 -0.32 -21.72 -0.63
CA THR A 86 -1.53 -21.11 -1.18
C THR A 86 -2.37 -20.49 -0.08
N ALA A 87 -2.55 -21.19 1.03
CA ALA A 87 -3.26 -20.66 2.20
C ALA A 87 -2.59 -19.40 2.76
N ASP A 88 -1.25 -19.41 2.89
CA ASP A 88 -0.49 -18.24 3.33
C ASP A 88 -0.64 -17.06 2.36
N LEU A 89 -0.60 -17.32 1.05
CA LEU A 89 -0.76 -16.28 0.02
C LEU A 89 -2.16 -15.68 0.01
N VAL A 90 -3.19 -16.50 0.25
CA VAL A 90 -4.57 -16.04 0.40
C VAL A 90 -4.71 -15.15 1.63
N ALA A 91 -4.11 -15.53 2.76
CA ALA A 91 -4.09 -14.71 3.97
C ALA A 91 -3.39 -13.36 3.74
N VAL A 92 -2.23 -13.35 3.05
CA VAL A 92 -1.52 -12.13 2.66
C VAL A 92 -2.37 -11.25 1.74
N GLY A 93 -3.12 -11.84 0.81
CA GLY A 93 -4.04 -11.12 -0.06
C GLY A 93 -5.20 -10.49 0.71
N ARG A 94 -5.79 -11.23 1.65
CA ARG A 94 -6.85 -10.73 2.55
C ARG A 94 -6.36 -9.56 3.40
N GLU A 95 -5.19 -9.70 4.02
CA GLU A 95 -4.57 -8.64 4.83
C GLU A 95 -4.33 -7.37 4.01
N ARG A 96 -3.79 -7.51 2.80
CA ARG A 96 -3.55 -6.38 1.89
C ARG A 96 -4.84 -5.65 1.54
N ALA A 97 -5.91 -6.39 1.26
CA ALA A 97 -7.21 -5.78 0.98
C ALA A 97 -7.75 -5.01 2.20
N LEU A 98 -7.57 -5.53 3.42
CA LEU A 98 -7.95 -4.83 4.65
C LEU A 98 -7.13 -3.55 4.87
N VAL A 99 -5.85 -3.54 4.53
CA VAL A 99 -5.01 -2.32 4.58
C VAL A 99 -5.57 -1.24 3.64
N TYR A 100 -5.89 -1.60 2.40
CA TYR A 100 -6.47 -0.64 1.44
C TYR A 100 -7.85 -0.17 1.87
N LYS A 101 -8.69 -1.08 2.38
CA LYS A 101 -10.03 -0.77 2.89
C LYS A 101 -9.95 0.19 4.09
N THR A 102 -9.01 -0.05 5.01
CA THR A 102 -8.73 0.85 6.13
C THR A 102 -8.37 2.24 5.62
N ALA A 103 -7.46 2.36 4.64
CA ALA A 103 -7.08 3.64 4.06
C ALA A 103 -8.27 4.39 3.43
N VAL A 104 -9.17 3.68 2.74
CA VAL A 104 -10.36 4.26 2.10
C VAL A 104 -11.35 4.78 3.13
N TYR A 105 -11.67 4.00 4.17
CA TYR A 105 -12.68 4.39 5.15
C TYR A 105 -12.19 5.43 6.17
N THR A 106 -10.91 5.38 6.53
CA THR A 106 -10.36 6.20 7.62
C THR A 106 -9.51 7.38 7.14
N GLY A 107 -9.01 7.34 5.90
CA GLY A 107 -8.09 8.36 5.38
C GLY A 107 -6.72 8.39 6.06
N LEU A 108 -6.40 7.41 6.90
CA LEU A 108 -5.13 7.32 7.62
C LEU A 108 -3.94 7.19 6.64
N ARG A 109 -2.82 7.79 7.02
CA ARG A 109 -1.58 7.66 6.25
C ARG A 109 -1.04 6.24 6.37
N LEU A 110 -0.33 5.77 5.35
CA LEU A 110 0.23 4.42 5.34
C LEU A 110 1.09 4.11 6.57
N GLY A 111 1.89 5.08 7.05
CA GLY A 111 2.67 4.92 8.27
C GLY A 111 1.81 4.83 9.55
N GLU A 112 0.69 5.54 9.60
CA GLU A 112 -0.27 5.45 10.71
C GLU A 112 -0.96 4.07 10.68
N ILE A 113 -1.38 3.60 9.51
CA ILE A 113 -1.96 2.26 9.32
C ILE A 113 -0.96 1.17 9.72
N ALA A 114 0.31 1.31 9.36
CA ALA A 114 1.38 0.38 9.72
C ALA A 114 1.63 0.30 11.23
N SER A 115 1.25 1.33 11.99
CA SER A 115 1.37 1.39 13.45
C SER A 115 0.09 0.99 14.20
N LEU A 116 -0.98 0.65 13.48
CA LEU A 116 -2.24 0.24 14.10
C LEU A 116 -2.09 -1.07 14.86
N ARG A 117 -2.77 -1.14 16.00
CA ARG A 117 -2.82 -2.30 16.89
C ARG A 117 -4.29 -2.56 17.23
N PRO A 118 -4.69 -3.80 17.56
CA PRO A 118 -6.06 -4.09 17.98
C PRO A 118 -6.51 -3.26 19.19
N CYS A 119 -5.61 -2.89 20.12
CA CYS A 119 -5.96 -2.02 21.26
C CYS A 119 -6.41 -0.60 20.88
N HIS A 120 -6.10 -0.14 19.65
CA HIS A 120 -6.56 1.15 19.14
C HIS A 120 -8.00 1.08 18.59
N LEU A 121 -8.58 -0.11 18.48
CA LEU A 121 -9.91 -0.34 17.93
C LEU A 121 -10.89 -0.61 19.07
N GLU A 122 -11.94 0.19 19.14
CA GLU A 122 -13.08 -0.03 20.02
C GLU A 122 -14.25 -0.51 19.15
N LEU A 123 -14.25 -1.79 18.84
CA LEU A 123 -15.19 -2.40 17.89
C LEU A 123 -16.57 -2.65 18.49
N ASP A 124 -16.65 -2.89 19.81
CA ASP A 124 -17.91 -3.20 20.51
C ASP A 124 -18.68 -1.95 20.99
N ARG A 125 -18.14 -0.76 20.72
CA ARG A 125 -18.71 0.50 21.23
C ARG A 125 -20.00 0.86 20.50
N LYS A 126 -21.04 1.20 21.27
CA LYS A 126 -22.31 1.75 20.77
C LYS A 126 -22.34 3.29 20.84
N PRO A 127 -23.02 4.01 19.92
CA PRO A 127 -23.78 3.50 18.78
C PRO A 127 -22.90 3.11 17.59
N PHE A 128 -21.67 3.62 17.51
CA PHE A 128 -20.74 3.34 16.41
C PHE A 128 -19.37 2.90 16.92
N PRO A 129 -18.79 1.85 16.30
CA PRO A 129 -17.40 1.47 16.51
C PRO A 129 -16.45 2.63 16.21
N ARG A 130 -15.31 2.70 16.92
CA ARG A 130 -14.32 3.76 16.69
C ARG A 130 -12.89 3.25 16.65
N LEU A 131 -12.06 3.98 15.92
CA LEU A 131 -10.62 3.87 15.90
C LEU A 131 -10.01 5.08 16.60
N GLN A 132 -9.17 4.83 17.61
CA GLN A 132 -8.49 5.85 18.39
C GLN A 132 -6.98 5.69 18.29
N ILE A 133 -6.31 6.66 17.67
CA ILE A 133 -4.84 6.70 17.63
C ILE A 133 -4.36 7.79 18.58
N LEU A 134 -3.42 7.43 19.47
CA LEU A 134 -2.76 8.37 20.36
C LEU A 134 -1.90 9.35 19.56
N GLY A 135 -1.94 10.63 19.96
CA GLY A 135 -1.18 11.69 19.28
C GLY A 135 0.31 11.41 19.14
N LYS A 136 0.91 10.68 20.10
CA LYS A 136 2.31 10.22 20.07
C LYS A 136 2.67 9.36 18.85
N LEU A 137 1.69 8.68 18.25
CA LEU A 137 1.85 7.85 17.05
C LEU A 137 1.51 8.61 15.77
N THR A 138 0.90 9.78 15.87
CA THR A 138 0.58 10.62 14.71
C THR A 138 1.70 11.59 14.42
N LYS A 139 1.97 11.83 13.14
CA LYS A 139 2.99 12.78 12.69
C LYS A 139 2.76 14.22 13.20
N ASN A 140 1.51 14.55 13.54
CA ASN A 140 1.10 15.86 14.01
C ASN A 140 0.99 15.97 15.54
N GLY A 141 1.26 14.89 16.29
CA GLY A 141 1.11 14.89 17.74
C GLY A 141 -0.33 14.90 18.27
N GLN A 142 -1.34 14.86 17.39
CA GLN A 142 -2.76 15.01 17.74
C GLN A 142 -3.50 13.68 17.73
N GLN A 143 -4.36 13.47 18.74
CA GLN A 143 -5.20 12.27 18.78
C GLN A 143 -6.18 12.28 17.60
N ALA A 144 -6.26 11.15 16.88
CA ALA A 144 -7.27 10.93 15.85
C ALA A 144 -8.35 10.00 16.40
N ARG A 145 -9.59 10.45 16.38
CA ARG A 145 -10.78 9.65 16.72
C ARG A 145 -11.65 9.56 15.48
N LEU A 146 -11.73 8.37 14.89
CA LEU A 146 -12.45 8.12 13.65
C LEU A 146 -13.57 7.11 13.92
N LEU A 147 -14.78 7.42 13.47
CA LEU A 147 -15.89 6.47 13.51
C LEU A 147 -15.70 5.45 12.37
N LEU A 148 -15.98 4.19 12.67
CA LEU A 148 -15.92 3.12 11.68
C LEU A 148 -17.33 2.72 11.26
N VAL A 149 -17.46 2.32 9.99
CA VAL A 149 -18.68 1.70 9.49
C VAL A 149 -18.86 0.34 10.19
N PRO A 150 -20.06 0.01 10.73
CA PRO A 150 -20.28 -1.23 11.47
C PRO A 150 -19.87 -2.50 10.71
N ALA A 151 -20.25 -2.64 9.44
CA ALA A 151 -19.87 -3.78 8.61
C ALA A 151 -18.34 -3.93 8.46
N PHE A 152 -17.61 -2.80 8.43
CA PHE A 152 -16.15 -2.85 8.37
C PHE A 152 -15.53 -3.19 9.73
N ALA A 153 -16.17 -2.77 10.84
CA ALA A 153 -15.74 -3.16 12.18
C ALA A 153 -15.88 -4.68 12.39
N GLU A 154 -16.96 -5.29 11.92
CA GLU A 154 -17.16 -6.75 11.94
C GLU A 154 -16.05 -7.48 11.18
N GLU A 155 -15.71 -7.01 9.97
CA GLU A 155 -14.59 -7.59 9.19
C GLU A 155 -13.24 -7.50 9.92
N LEU A 156 -13.00 -6.42 10.66
CA LEU A 156 -11.80 -6.26 11.49
C LEU A 156 -11.82 -7.20 12.71
N THR A 157 -12.99 -7.38 13.36
CA THR A 157 -13.16 -8.34 14.45
C THR A 157 -12.87 -9.76 13.98
N ASP A 158 -13.41 -10.15 12.83
CA ASP A 158 -13.18 -11.45 12.23
C ASP A 158 -11.70 -11.65 11.88
N TRP A 159 -11.05 -10.63 11.32
CA TRP A 159 -9.62 -10.67 11.05
C TRP A 159 -8.77 -10.88 12.32
N ILE A 160 -9.07 -10.14 13.40
CA ILE A 160 -8.36 -10.26 14.68
C ILE A 160 -8.57 -11.66 15.28
N ARG A 161 -9.79 -12.19 15.20
CA ARG A 161 -10.14 -13.53 15.67
C ARG A 161 -9.40 -14.62 14.88
N ASP A 162 -9.43 -14.54 13.55
CA ASP A 162 -8.82 -15.53 12.66
C ASP A 162 -7.29 -15.56 12.79
N THR A 163 -6.67 -14.39 12.95
CA THR A 163 -5.22 -14.26 13.11
C THR A 163 -4.72 -14.37 14.55
N LYS A 164 -5.64 -14.48 15.52
CA LYS A 164 -5.35 -14.59 16.96
C LYS A 164 -4.41 -13.49 17.47
N LYS A 165 -4.53 -12.27 16.94
CA LYS A 165 -3.67 -11.14 17.30
C LYS A 165 -3.97 -10.66 18.73
N LYS A 166 -2.92 -10.41 19.50
CA LYS A 166 -3.02 -9.82 20.84
C LYS A 166 -3.26 -8.30 20.74
N PRO A 167 -3.75 -7.65 21.81
CA PRO A 167 -4.03 -6.22 21.80
C PRO A 167 -2.84 -5.35 21.39
N ASP A 168 -1.62 -5.76 21.73
CA ASP A 168 -0.39 -5.00 21.47
C ASP A 168 0.31 -5.39 20.15
N ASP A 169 -0.18 -6.42 19.45
CA ASP A 169 0.40 -6.82 18.17
C ASP A 169 0.07 -5.81 17.06
N LEU A 170 0.89 -5.78 16.01
CA LEU A 170 0.55 -5.02 14.81
C LEU A 170 -0.69 -5.63 14.15
N LEU A 171 -1.70 -4.79 13.89
CA LEU A 171 -2.96 -5.18 13.26
C LEU A 171 -2.74 -5.72 11.84
N PHE A 172 -1.82 -5.08 11.11
CA PHE A 172 -1.46 -5.43 9.73
C PHE A 172 0.05 -5.52 9.55
N HIS A 173 0.51 -6.48 8.74
CA HIS A 173 1.83 -6.48 8.16
C HIS A 173 1.87 -5.56 6.92
N VAL A 174 2.42 -4.35 7.08
CA VAL A 174 2.56 -3.38 6.00
C VAL A 174 4.00 -3.37 5.48
N PRO A 175 4.29 -3.95 4.29
CA PRO A 175 5.65 -3.95 3.76
C PRO A 175 6.10 -2.55 3.33
N GLN A 176 7.40 -2.27 3.41
CA GLN A 176 7.97 -0.98 2.98
C GLN A 176 7.67 -0.65 1.50
N ALA A 177 7.53 -1.68 0.66
CA ALA A 177 7.19 -1.56 -0.74
C ALA A 177 5.66 -1.47 -1.02
N SER A 178 4.81 -1.24 0.00
CA SER A 178 3.34 -1.25 -0.13
C SER A 178 2.81 -0.38 -1.28
N VAL A 179 3.35 0.82 -1.50
CA VAL A 179 2.94 1.68 -2.61
C VAL A 179 3.24 1.05 -3.97
N ARG A 180 4.42 0.43 -4.13
CA ARG A 180 4.78 -0.29 -5.36
C ARG A 180 3.92 -1.53 -5.56
N ILE A 181 3.55 -2.21 -4.47
CA ILE A 181 2.64 -3.35 -4.50
C ILE A 181 1.26 -2.91 -4.97
N MET A 182 0.69 -1.87 -4.38
CA MET A 182 -0.60 -1.28 -4.77
C MET A 182 -0.61 -0.83 -6.23
N GLN A 183 0.48 -0.23 -6.71
CA GLN A 183 0.61 0.14 -8.13
C GLN A 183 0.54 -1.08 -9.05
N LYS A 184 1.18 -2.18 -8.67
CA LYS A 184 1.11 -3.43 -9.45
C LYS A 184 -0.29 -4.07 -9.35
N ASP A 185 -0.98 -3.94 -8.22
CA ASP A 185 -2.39 -4.37 -8.07
C ASP A 185 -3.29 -3.56 -9.03
N LEU A 186 -3.14 -2.22 -9.06
CA LEU A 186 -3.84 -1.34 -10.01
C LEU A 186 -3.51 -1.66 -11.48
N LYS A 187 -2.28 -2.12 -11.75
CA LYS A 187 -1.85 -2.52 -13.10
C LYS A 187 -2.57 -3.80 -13.55
N LEU A 188 -2.76 -4.77 -12.65
CA LEU A 188 -3.49 -6.02 -12.94
C LEU A 188 -4.92 -5.73 -13.43
N VAL A 189 -5.56 -4.70 -12.86
CA VAL A 189 -6.93 -4.29 -13.20
C VAL A 189 -6.98 -3.44 -14.49
N GLY A 190 -5.84 -3.12 -15.11
CA GLY A 190 -5.78 -2.32 -16.34
C GLY A 190 -6.04 -0.83 -16.14
N HIS A 191 -6.00 -0.32 -14.90
CA HIS A 191 -6.29 1.09 -14.60
C HIS A 191 -5.09 2.04 -14.67
N LEU A 192 -3.89 1.54 -14.99
CA LEU A 192 -2.73 2.38 -15.29
C LEU A 192 -2.75 2.81 -16.77
N GLY A 193 -3.54 3.85 -17.06
CA GLY A 193 -3.46 4.58 -18.32
C GLY A 193 -2.10 5.26 -18.48
N ARG A 194 -1.35 4.86 -19.51
CA ARG A 194 -0.39 5.59 -20.39
C ARG A 194 0.53 6.72 -19.86
N ALA A 195 0.63 7.02 -18.57
CA ALA A 195 1.48 8.09 -18.05
C ALA A 195 2.38 7.60 -16.91
N TRP A 196 3.36 6.75 -17.24
CA TRP A 196 4.55 6.59 -16.40
C TRP A 196 5.80 6.35 -17.25
N PRO A 197 6.60 7.40 -17.51
CA PRO A 197 7.88 7.23 -18.17
C PRO A 197 8.93 7.00 -17.10
N PHE A 198 9.10 5.76 -16.65
CA PHE A 198 10.40 5.27 -16.14
C PHE A 198 10.35 3.76 -15.92
N GLY A 199 11.13 3.02 -16.72
CA GLY A 199 11.66 1.71 -16.32
C GLY A 199 11.06 0.46 -16.97
N LEU A 200 10.88 0.42 -18.29
CA LEU A 200 11.04 -0.82 -19.06
C LEU A 200 12.03 -0.54 -20.17
N ARG A 201 13.30 -0.90 -19.94
CA ARG A 201 14.31 -0.96 -20.98
C ARG A 201 14.26 -2.39 -21.56
N SER A 202 14.21 -2.43 -22.90
CA SER A 202 14.40 -3.55 -23.84
C SER A 202 13.42 -4.73 -23.82
N GLY A 203 12.65 -4.86 -24.89
CA GLY A 203 12.02 -6.13 -25.28
C GLY A 203 10.92 -5.97 -26.33
N ARG A 204 11.31 -5.92 -27.60
CA ARG A 204 10.51 -6.11 -28.84
C ARG A 204 9.20 -5.34 -28.99
N ARG A 205 9.23 -4.36 -29.90
CA ARG A 205 8.06 -3.86 -30.64
C ARG A 205 7.50 -5.04 -31.46
N VAL A 206 6.39 -5.62 -31.05
CA VAL A 206 5.56 -6.43 -31.97
C VAL A 206 4.74 -5.42 -32.75
N VAL A 207 5.07 -5.27 -34.04
CA VAL A 207 4.27 -4.52 -35.01
C VAL A 207 2.99 -5.33 -35.23
N ALA A 208 1.83 -4.73 -34.96
CA ALA A 208 0.55 -5.33 -35.31
C ALA A 208 0.37 -5.24 -36.85
N PRO A 209 -0.13 -6.28 -37.54
CA PRO A 209 -0.44 -6.20 -38.95
C PRO A 209 -1.67 -5.32 -39.19
N GLU A 210 -1.63 -4.49 -40.23
CA GLU A 210 -2.75 -3.66 -40.68
C GLU A 210 -3.94 -4.52 -41.16
N PRO A 211 -5.19 -4.10 -40.92
CA PRO A 211 -6.35 -4.81 -41.42
C PRO A 211 -6.50 -4.63 -42.94
N PRO A 212 -6.98 -5.66 -43.66
CA PRO A 212 -7.19 -5.58 -45.11
C PRO A 212 -8.30 -4.56 -45.43
N SER A 213 -8.00 -3.70 -46.39
CA SER A 213 -8.94 -2.80 -47.05
C SER A 213 -10.04 -3.60 -47.76
N LEU A 214 -11.30 -3.27 -47.43
CA LEU A 214 -12.47 -3.54 -48.27
C LEU A 214 -12.87 -2.25 -48.99
#